data_AF-A0A1B8SK43-F1
#
_entry.id   AF-A0A1B8SK43-F1
#
_cell.length_a   1.000
_cell.length_b   1.000
_cell.length_c   1.000
_cell.angle_alpha   90.00
_cell.angle_beta   90.00
_cell.angle_gamma   90.00
#
_symmetry.space_group_name_H-M   'P 1'
#
loop_
_entity.id
_entity.type
_entity.pdbx_description
1 polymer ?
#
loop_
_entity_poly.entity_id
_entity_poly.type
_entity_poly.pdbx_seq_one_letter_code
_entity_poly.pdbx_strand_id
1 'polypeptide(L)'
;MSADYAVYDGHGFTLEVIKPCWVYAWRTTNLDTGLSWISVYRSPELRDTDDEYRAMLNLIGDAEPLEFSVIPDDRMMFGRGELSVYAMPEAAEL
;
A
#
# COMPACT_ATOMS: atom_id res chain seq x y z
N MET A 1 -13.81 -0.72 -11.08
CA MET A 1 -12.56 -1.50 -11.15
C MET A 1 -12.75 -2.69 -10.24
N SER A 2 -12.52 -3.91 -10.72
CA SER A 2 -12.43 -5.09 -9.85
C SER A 2 -11.15 -4.94 -9.05
N ALA A 3 -11.23 -4.86 -7.73
CA ALA A 3 -10.04 -5.00 -6.91
C ALA A 3 -9.60 -6.46 -7.02
N ASP A 4 -8.39 -6.71 -7.53
CA ASP A 4 -7.86 -8.07 -7.58
C ASP A 4 -7.63 -8.54 -6.14
N TYR A 5 -8.29 -9.64 -5.77
CA TYR A 5 -8.23 -10.24 -4.44
C TYR A 5 -7.44 -11.54 -4.48
N ALA A 6 -6.56 -11.74 -3.51
CA ALA A 6 -5.82 -12.97 -3.32
C ALA A 6 -5.78 -13.37 -1.84
N VAL A 7 -5.67 -14.67 -1.57
CA VAL A 7 -5.42 -15.19 -0.22
C VAL A 7 -4.09 -15.92 -0.24
N TYR A 8 -3.22 -15.58 0.70
CA TYR A 8 -1.94 -16.26 0.87
C TYR A 8 -1.57 -16.30 2.36
N ASP A 9 -1.20 -17.48 2.84
CA ASP A 9 -0.71 -17.69 4.21
C ASP A 9 -1.57 -17.06 5.32
N GLY A 10 -2.90 -17.26 5.25
CA GLY A 10 -3.84 -16.69 6.25
C GLY A 10 -4.12 -15.19 6.10
N HIS A 11 -3.65 -14.56 5.02
CA HIS A 11 -3.86 -13.14 4.76
C HIS A 11 -4.65 -12.94 3.47
N GLY A 12 -5.67 -12.08 3.53
CA GLY A 12 -6.36 -11.54 2.36
C GLY A 12 -5.62 -10.31 1.84
N PHE A 13 -5.46 -10.21 0.53
CA PHE A 13 -4.80 -9.11 -0.16
C PHE A 13 -5.77 -8.50 -1.16
N THR A 14 -5.88 -7.18 -1.13
CA THR A 14 -6.68 -6.41 -2.08
C THR A 14 -5.80 -5.35 -2.72
N LEU A 15 -5.67 -5.37 -4.05
CA LEU A 15 -5.01 -4.29 -4.78
C LEU A 15 -5.93 -3.08 -4.91
N GLU A 16 -5.47 -1.95 -4.35
CA GLU A 16 -6.24 -0.70 -4.26
C GLU A 16 -5.77 0.30 -5.32
N VAL A 17 -4.47 0.37 -5.57
CA VAL A 17 -3.86 1.26 -6.57
C VAL A 17 -2.84 0.50 -7.41
N ILE A 18 -2.95 0.62 -8.73
CA ILE A 18 -2.01 0.04 -9.70
C ILE A 18 -1.62 1.10 -10.72
N LYS A 19 -0.41 1.63 -10.58
CA LYS A 19 0.22 2.54 -11.56
C LYS A 19 1.63 2.01 -11.85
N PRO A 20 1.80 1.26 -12.95
CA PRO A 20 3.05 0.60 -13.26
C PRO A 20 4.25 1.56 -13.23
N CYS A 21 5.33 1.15 -12.58
CA CYS A 21 6.58 1.91 -12.39
C CYS A 21 6.48 3.15 -11.49
N TRP A 22 5.30 3.49 -10.97
CA TRP A 22 5.06 4.69 -10.18
C TRP A 22 4.60 4.40 -8.77
N VAL A 23 3.48 3.69 -8.62
CA VAL A 23 2.90 3.39 -7.31
C VAL A 23 2.00 2.17 -7.37
N TYR A 24 2.15 1.34 -6.35
CA TYR A 24 1.25 0.25 -6.02
C TYR A 24 0.83 0.41 -4.58
N ALA A 25 -0.45 0.20 -4.29
CA ALA A 25 -0.93 0.11 -2.93
C ALA A 25 -1.85 -1.09 -2.79
N TRP A 26 -1.67 -1.84 -1.72
CA TRP A 26 -2.52 -2.97 -1.40
C TRP A 26 -2.85 -2.99 0.09
N ARG A 27 -4.07 -3.42 0.38
CA ARG A 27 -4.51 -3.73 1.72
C ARG A 27 -4.19 -5.19 2.00
N THR A 28 -3.61 -5.45 3.16
CA THR A 28 -3.46 -6.80 3.71
C THR A 28 -4.32 -6.92 4.95
N THR A 29 -5.09 -8.00 5.05
CA THR A 29 -5.93 -8.31 6.20
C THR A 29 -5.57 -9.69 6.71
N ASN A 30 -5.15 -9.78 7.97
CA ASN A 30 -4.99 -11.06 8.64
C ASN A 30 -6.38 -11.65 8.89
N LEU A 31 -6.66 -12.82 8.31
CA LEU A 31 -8.02 -13.38 8.31
C LEU A 31 -8.43 -13.97 9.66
N ASP A 32 -7.48 -14.28 10.55
CA ASP A 32 -7.75 -14.83 11.88
C ASP A 32 -8.06 -13.73 12.90
N THR A 33 -7.36 -12.59 12.81
CA THR A 33 -7.45 -11.47 13.77
C THR A 33 -8.27 -10.30 13.25
N GLY A 34 -8.55 -10.24 11.95
CA GLY A 34 -9.16 -9.11 11.26
C GLY A 34 -8.23 -7.92 11.05
N LEU A 35 -7.07 -7.87 11.71
CA LEU A 35 -6.15 -6.73 11.66
C LEU A 35 -5.72 -6.45 10.22
N SER A 36 -5.73 -5.16 9.86
CA SER A 36 -5.45 -4.72 8.51
C SER A 36 -4.38 -3.63 8.47
N TRP A 37 -3.59 -3.64 7.40
CA TRP A 37 -2.60 -2.61 7.10
C TRP A 37 -2.56 -2.33 5.61
N ILE A 38 -2.10 -1.14 5.25
CA ILE A 38 -1.87 -0.76 3.86
C ILE A 38 -0.37 -0.69 3.62
N SER A 39 0.06 -1.37 2.57
CA SER A 39 1.42 -1.28 2.07
C SER A 39 1.41 -0.43 0.81
N VAL A 40 2.32 0.53 0.74
CA VAL A 40 2.51 1.41 -0.41
C VAL A 40 3.92 1.22 -0.92
N TYR A 41 4.03 0.78 -2.17
CA TYR A 41 5.29 0.70 -2.89
C TYR A 41 5.31 1.75 -3.99
N ARG A 42 6.16 2.78 -3.85
CA ARG A 42 6.16 3.95 -4.76
C ARG A 42 7.55 4.32 -5.25
N SER A 43 7.61 5.04 -6.36
CA SER A 43 8.82 5.74 -6.79
C SER A 43 9.12 6.90 -5.83
N PRO A 44 10.39 7.13 -5.44
CA PRO A 44 10.76 8.27 -4.61
C PRO A 44 10.53 9.62 -5.29
N GLU A 45 10.37 9.63 -6.62
CA GLU A 45 10.13 10.86 -7.39
C GLU A 45 8.66 11.30 -7.39
N LEU A 46 7.76 10.47 -6.85
CA LEU A 46 6.33 10.77 -6.78
C LEU A 46 6.07 11.79 -5.67
N ARG A 47 5.51 12.94 -6.03
CA ARG A 47 5.28 14.09 -5.14
C ARG A 47 3.83 14.13 -4.64
N ASP A 48 3.64 14.85 -3.54
CA ASP A 48 2.32 15.07 -2.94
C ASP A 48 1.31 15.78 -3.84
N THR A 49 1.81 16.58 -4.77
CA THR A 49 1.00 17.28 -5.77
C THR A 49 0.52 16.39 -6.92
N ASP A 50 1.10 15.20 -7.10
CA ASP A 50 0.77 14.31 -8.21
C ASP A 50 -0.58 13.60 -7.94
N ASP A 51 -1.45 13.55 -8.93
CA ASP A 51 -2.80 13.00 -8.77
C ASP A 51 -2.79 11.52 -8.36
N GLU A 52 -1.78 10.77 -8.84
CA GLU A 52 -1.52 9.39 -8.45
C GLU A 52 -1.20 9.25 -6.95
N TYR A 53 -0.50 10.23 -6.38
CA TYR A 53 -0.18 10.23 -4.95
C TYR A 53 -1.38 10.64 -4.10
N ARG A 54 -2.25 11.52 -4.61
CA ARG A 54 -3.49 11.88 -3.90
C ARG A 54 -4.43 10.70 -3.68
N ALA A 55 -4.54 9.80 -4.67
CA ALA A 55 -5.31 8.56 -4.52
C ALA A 55 -4.76 7.69 -3.38
N MET A 56 -3.44 7.62 -3.26
CA MET A 56 -2.77 6.94 -2.15
C MET A 56 -2.99 7.68 -0.82
N LEU A 57 -2.90 9.01 -0.77
CA LEU A 57 -3.14 9.78 0.46
C LEU A 57 -4.56 9.57 0.98
N ASN A 58 -5.55 9.56 0.10
CA ASN A 58 -6.94 9.27 0.47
C ASN A 58 -7.12 7.83 0.98
N LEU A 59 -6.36 6.88 0.42
CA LEU A 59 -6.39 5.48 0.83
C LEU A 59 -5.77 5.28 2.22
N ILE A 60 -4.65 5.95 2.50
CA ILE A 60 -3.98 5.91 3.82
C ILE A 60 -4.83 6.63 4.86
N GLY A 61 -5.43 7.77 4.51
CA GLY A 61 -6.20 8.60 5.44
C GLY A 61 -5.35 9.00 6.65
N ASP A 62 -5.88 8.72 7.85
CA ASP A 62 -5.22 9.01 9.13
C ASP A 62 -4.44 7.81 9.71
N ALA A 63 -4.08 6.83 8.86
CA ALA A 63 -3.38 5.64 9.28
C ALA A 63 -1.97 5.90 9.84
N GLU A 64 -1.61 5.15 10.88
CA GLU A 64 -0.34 5.32 11.57
C GLU A 64 0.80 4.60 10.80
N PRO A 65 1.92 5.28 10.48
CA PRO A 65 3.05 4.64 9.82
C PRO A 65 3.73 3.63 10.76
N LEU A 66 3.86 2.39 10.30
CA LEU A 66 4.53 1.30 11.01
C LEU A 66 5.97 1.11 10.54
N GLU A 67 6.18 1.12 9.23
CA GLU A 67 7.48 0.80 8.64
C GLU A 67 7.74 1.63 7.39
N PHE A 68 9.02 1.91 7.14
CA PHE A 68 9.52 2.52 5.92
C PHE A 68 10.83 1.86 5.51
N SER A 69 10.98 1.53 4.23
CA SER A 69 12.22 1.03 3.64
C SER A 69 12.42 1.52 2.21
N VAL A 70 13.69 1.63 1.79
CA VAL A 70 14.07 1.90 0.39
C VAL A 70 14.64 0.62 -0.20
N ILE A 71 14.06 0.17 -1.31
CA ILE A 71 14.34 -1.11 -1.95
C ILE A 71 14.97 -0.85 -3.32
N PRO A 72 16.14 -1.43 -3.65
CA PRO A 72 16.65 -1.43 -5.02
C PRO A 72 15.69 -2.19 -5.96
N ASP A 73 15.26 -1.55 -7.04
CA ASP A 73 14.36 -2.14 -8.03
C ASP A 73 14.52 -1.46 -9.39
N ASP A 74 15.19 -2.15 -10.31
CA ASP A 74 15.46 -1.69 -11.67
C ASP A 74 14.19 -1.53 -12.52
N ARG A 75 13.04 -2.04 -12.06
CA ARG A 75 11.74 -1.87 -12.71
C ARG A 75 11.03 -0.61 -12.22
N MET A 76 11.43 -0.06 -11.08
CA MET A 76 10.94 1.22 -10.59
C MET A 76 11.75 2.35 -11.21
N MET A 77 11.11 3.52 -11.31
CA MET A 77 11.77 4.68 -11.88
C MET A 77 13.05 5.02 -11.09
N PHE A 78 14.17 5.16 -11.81
CA PHE A 78 15.49 5.43 -11.23
C PHE A 78 16.05 4.32 -10.31
N GLY A 79 15.60 3.08 -10.47
CA GLY A 79 16.26 1.90 -9.90
C GLY A 79 15.99 1.65 -8.42
N ARG A 80 14.99 2.31 -7.83
CA ARG A 80 14.61 2.14 -6.43
C ARG A 80 13.13 2.43 -6.21
N GLY A 81 12.54 1.75 -5.25
CA GLY A 81 11.22 2.05 -4.71
C GLY A 81 11.27 2.30 -3.20
N GLU A 82 10.27 3.01 -2.70
CA GLU A 82 10.02 3.20 -1.28
C GLU A 82 8.83 2.33 -0.89
N LEU A 83 9.00 1.49 0.12
CA LEU A 83 7.94 0.72 0.73
C LEU A 83 7.60 1.32 2.09
N SER A 84 6.35 1.75 2.25
CA SER A 84 5.78 2.20 3.51
C SER A 84 4.64 1.28 3.93
N VAL A 85 4.53 1.00 5.23
CA VAL A 85 3.42 0.22 5.81
C VAL A 85 2.69 1.08 6.84
N TYR A 86 1.36 1.07 6.79
CA TYR A 86 0.50 1.86 7.66
C TYR A 86 -0.53 0.97 8.34
N ALA A 87 -0.66 1.08 9.66
CA ALA A 87 -1.72 0.43 10.44
C ALA A 87 -3.05 1.10 10.14
N MET A 88 -4.06 0.33 9.73
CA MET A 88 -5.40 0.87 9.59
C MET A 88 -6.06 0.98 10.97
N PRO A 89 -6.62 2.14 11.34
CA PRO A 89 -7.50 2.23 12.48
C PRO A 89 -8.77 1.42 12.17
N GLU A 90 -8.83 0.24 12.79
CA GLU A 90 -9.94 -0.72 12.92
C GLU A 90 -9.89 -2.02 12.11
N ALA A 91 -9.66 -3.09 12.87
CA ALA A 91 -10.60 -4.21 12.96
C ALA A 91 -11.30 -4.20 14.34
N ALA A 92 -11.71 -3.03 14.81
CA ALA A 92 -12.37 -2.87 16.10
C ALA A 92 -13.81 -2.40 15.92
N GLU A 93 -14.59 -3.12 15.13
CA GLU A 93 -16.05 -3.20 15.28
C GLU A 93 -16.54 -4.45 14.51
N LEU A 94 -16.68 -5.56 15.24
CA LEU A 94 -17.54 -6.69 14.86
C LEU A 94 -18.96 -6.43 15.36
#